data_AF-A0A3L7WVI2-F1
#
_entry.id   AF-A0A3L7WVI2-F1
#
_cell.length_a   1.000
_cell.length_b   1.000
_cell.length_c   1.000
_cell.angle_alpha   90.00
_cell.angle_beta   90.00
_cell.angle_gamma   90.00
#
_symmetry.space_group_name_H-M   'P 1'
#
loop_
_entity.id
_entity.type
_entity.pdbx_description
1 polymer ?
#
loop_
_entity_poly.entity_id
_entity_poly.type
_entity_poly.pdbx_seq_one_letter_code
_entity_poly.pdbx_strand_id
1 'polypeptide(L)' 'MIDIVRFDHVSQAVADLGPQLDLLEGLFGFRAGERFESEDGYTGVHLSMPGVSDIGWEVLAPNRRTSS' A
#
# COMPACT_ATOMS: atom_id res chain seq x y z
N MET A 1 5.61 18.81 22.37
CA MET A 1 6.68 17.93 21.85
C MET A 1 5.98 16.76 21.18
N ILE A 2 6.39 16.34 19.98
CA ILE A 2 5.80 15.17 19.31
C ILE A 2 6.67 13.97 19.68
N ASP A 3 6.06 12.98 20.32
CA ASP A 3 6.73 11.72 20.65
C ASP A 3 6.53 10.72 19.50
N ILE A 4 7.62 10.37 18.82
CA ILE A 4 7.61 9.35 17.78
C ILE A 4 7.88 8.01 18.45
N VAL A 5 6.83 7.20 18.60
CA VAL A 5 6.88 5.95 19.37
C VAL A 5 7.22 4.72 18.52
N ARG A 6 6.86 4.73 17.23
CA ARG A 6 7.15 3.66 16.26
C ARG A 6 6.87 4.10 14.84
N PHE A 7 7.34 3.31 13.87
CA PHE A 7 6.83 3.35 12.50
C PHE A 7 5.44 2.71 12.47
N ASP A 8 4.48 3.39 11.84
CA ASP A 8 3.14 2.86 11.64
C ASP A 8 3.06 2.08 10.31
N HIS A 9 3.51 2.70 9.21
CA HIS A 9 3.52 2.06 7.91
C HIS A 9 4.61 2.63 6.98
N VAL A 10 4.87 1.92 5.89
CA VAL A 10 5.63 2.40 4.73
C VAL A 10 4.69 2.48 3.53
N SER A 11 4.56 3.66 2.92
CA SER A 11 3.80 3.85 1.69
C SER A 11 4.70 3.83 0.46
N GLN A 12 4.33 3.04 -0.54
CA GLN A 12 5.04 2.83 -1.79
C GLN A 12 4.16 3.26 -2.97
N ALA A 13 4.55 4.33 -3.65
CA ALA A 13 3.91 4.73 -4.89
C ALA A 13 4.38 3.84 -6.06
N VAL A 14 3.44 3.38 -6.88
CA VAL A 14 3.66 2.58 -8.08
C VAL A 14 2.80 3.04 -9.26
N ALA A 15 3.15 2.61 -10.46
CA ALA A 15 2.39 2.94 -11.66
C ALA A 15 1.07 2.13 -11.79
N ASP A 16 1.09 0.88 -11.34
CA ASP A 16 -0.07 -0.02 -11.36
C ASP A 16 -0.04 -0.92 -10.11
N LEU A 17 -1.18 -1.01 -9.42
CA LEU A 17 -1.30 -1.83 -8.21
C LEU A 17 -1.13 -3.31 -8.51
N GLY A 18 -1.75 -3.82 -9.58
CA GLY A 18 -1.85 -5.27 -9.83
C GLY A 18 -0.48 -5.96 -9.84
N PRO A 19 0.41 -5.59 -10.78
CA PRO A 19 1.74 -6.20 -10.86
C PRO A 19 2.57 -6.04 -9.58
N GLN A 20 2.41 -4.94 -8.85
CA GLN A 20 3.15 -4.73 -7.61
C GLN A 20 2.64 -5.63 -6.48
N LEU A 21 1.32 -5.75 -6.34
CA LEU A 21 0.72 -6.63 -5.34
C LEU A 21 1.13 -8.08 -5.61
N ASP A 22 1.00 -8.55 -6.85
CA ASP A 22 1.38 -9.92 -7.25
C ASP A 22 2.85 -10.22 -6.88
N LEU A 23 3.75 -9.25 -7.09
CA LEU A 23 5.17 -9.37 -6.73
C LEU A 23 5.36 -9.48 -5.20
N LEU A 24 4.71 -8.60 -4.42
CA LEU A 24 4.87 -8.54 -2.96
C LEU A 24 4.24 -9.76 -2.27
N GLU A 25 3.08 -10.21 -2.73
CA GLU A 25 2.44 -11.42 -2.23
C GLU A 25 3.26 -12.67 -2.59
N GLY A 26 3.79 -12.74 -3.82
CA GLY A 26 4.55 -13.90 -4.30
C GLY A 26 5.96 -14.03 -3.68
N LEU A 27 6.68 -12.92 -3.52
CA LEU A 27 8.06 -12.96 -3.01
C LEU A 27 8.16 -12.94 -1.50
N PHE A 28 7.32 -12.14 -0.84
CA PHE A 28 7.44 -11.88 0.60
C PHE A 28 6.29 -12.48 1.41
N GLY A 29 5.30 -13.08 0.76
CA GLY A 29 4.13 -13.64 1.42
C GLY A 29 3.21 -12.56 2.01
N PHE A 30 3.30 -11.31 1.54
CA PHE A 30 2.39 -10.25 1.97
C PHE A 30 0.96 -10.65 1.59
N ARG A 31 -0.03 -10.03 2.24
CA ARG A 31 -1.44 -10.24 1.91
C ARG A 31 -2.14 -8.91 1.74
N ALA A 32 -2.68 -8.68 0.54
CA ALA A 32 -3.50 -7.54 0.23
C ALA A 32 -4.78 -7.53 1.06
N GLY A 33 -5.03 -6.39 1.71
CA GLY A 33 -6.27 -6.10 2.41
C GLY A 33 -7.27 -5.36 1.52
N GLU A 34 -8.11 -4.56 2.15
CA GLU A 34 -9.11 -3.74 1.47
C GLU A 34 -8.43 -2.62 0.67
N ARG A 35 -9.00 -2.34 -0.51
CA ARG A 35 -8.61 -1.20 -1.33
C ARG A 35 -9.35 0.04 -0.86
N PHE A 36 -8.68 1.18 -0.89
CA PHE A 36 -9.29 2.47 -0.61
C PHE A 36 -9.04 3.44 -1.77
N GLU A 37 -9.97 4.38 -1.94
CA GLU A 37 -9.85 5.48 -2.90
C GLU A 37 -9.61 6.77 -2.12
N SER A 38 -8.64 7.56 -2.56
CA SER A 38 -8.34 8.87 -2.00
C SER A 38 -8.97 9.99 -2.84
N GLU A 39 -9.45 11.03 -2.16
CA GLU A 39 -9.91 12.27 -2.80
C GLU A 39 -8.77 13.01 -3.54
N ASP A 40 -7.51 12.68 -3.22
CA ASP A 40 -6.32 13.24 -3.87
C ASP A 40 -5.99 12.58 -5.22
N GLY A 41 -6.84 11.68 -5.70
CA GLY A 41 -6.72 11.08 -7.03
C GLY A 41 -5.78 9.88 -7.11
N TYR A 42 -5.70 9.08 -6.06
CA TYR A 42 -5.00 7.79 -6.05
C TYR A 42 -5.82 6.70 -5.34
N THR A 43 -5.59 5.45 -5.72
CA THR A 43 -6.11 4.26 -5.05
C THR A 43 -4.98 3.64 -4.26
N GLY A 44 -5.28 3.11 -3.08
CA GLY A 44 -4.32 2.41 -2.23
C GLY A 44 -4.80 1.03 -1.80
N VAL A 45 -3.85 0.20 -1.38
CA VAL A 45 -4.11 -1.08 -0.70
C VAL A 45 -3.18 -1.18 0.49
N HIS A 46 -3.73 -1.51 1.66
CA HIS A 46 -2.93 -1.91 2.81
C HIS A 46 -2.57 -3.40 2.71
N LEU A 47 -1.33 -3.74 2.99
CA LEU A 47 -0.84 -5.12 3.02
C LEU A 47 -0.42 -5.47 4.43
N SER A 48 -0.78 -6.68 4.84
CA SER A 48 -0.23 -7.32 6.03
C SER A 48 1.02 -8.11 5.65
N MET A 49 2.04 -8.07 6.51
CA MET A 49 3.30 -8.78 6.33
C MET A 49 3.34 -10.03 7.23
N PRO A 50 3.89 -11.16 6.78
CA PRO A 50 4.09 -12.31 7.65
C PRO A 50 4.98 -11.99 8.85
N GLY A 51 4.62 -12.51 10.02
CA GLY A 51 5.35 -12.29 11.27
C GLY A 51 4.58 -11.41 12.25
N VAL A 52 5.29 -10.87 13.24
CA VAL A 52 4.75 -10.08 14.36
C VAL A 52 4.95 -8.56 14.18
N SER A 53 5.04 -8.10 12.94
CA SER A 53 5.23 -6.68 12.66
C SER A 53 3.89 -5.94 12.72
N ASP A 54 3.73 -5.05 13.69
CA ASP A 54 2.65 -4.06 13.73
C ASP A 54 2.86 -2.89 12.75
N ILE A 55 3.90 -2.95 11.90
CA ILE A 55 4.15 -2.01 10.81
C ILE A 55 3.35 -2.47 9.59
N GLY A 56 2.60 -1.57 8.98
CA GLY A 56 1.87 -1.80 7.73
C GLY A 56 2.71 -1.51 6.48
N TRP A 57 2.34 -2.12 5.35
CA TRP A 57 2.85 -1.73 4.04
C TRP A 57 1.69 -1.24 3.19
N GLU A 58 1.83 -0.11 2.52
CA GLU A 58 0.77 0.48 1.71
C GLU A 58 1.28 0.67 0.28
N VAL A 59 0.50 0.21 -0.70
CA VAL A 59 0.83 0.40 -2.12
C VAL A 59 -0.19 1.34 -2.73
N LEU A 60 0.30 2.42 -3.34
CA LEU A 60 -0.51 3.50 -3.89
C LEU A 60 -0.29 3.59 -5.40
N ALA A 61 -1.35 3.78 -6.18
CA ALA A 61 -1.25 4.10 -7.60
C ALA A 61 -2.15 5.28 -7.95
N PRO A 62 -1.71 6.17 -8.85
CA PRO A 62 -2.57 7.26 -9.31
C PRO A 62 -3.81 6.70 -10.00
N ASN A 63 -4.94 7.36 -9.81
CA ASN A 63 -6.15 7.03 -10.54
C ASN A 63 -5.86 7.22 -12.02
N ARG A 64 -6.16 6.22 -12.86
CA ARG A 64 -6.03 6.38 -14.31
C ARG A 64 -6.88 7.57 -14.72
N ARG A 65 -6.25 8.63 -15.24
CA ARG A 65 -6.98 9.72 -15.88
C ARG A 65 -7.76 9.10 -17.04
N THR A 66 -9.08 9.06 -16.94
CA THR A 66 -9.93 8.93 -18.12
C THR A 66 -9.73 10.20 -18.94
N SER A 67 -8.86 10.17 -19.95
CA SER A 67 -8.86 11.19 -20.99
C SER A 67 -10.18 11.07 -21.74
N SER A 68 -11.05 12.06 -21.54
CA SER A 68 -12.26 12.31 -22.36
C SER A 68 -11.90 12.80 -23.75
#